data_AF-A0A382TR49-F1
#
_entry.id   AF-A0A382TR49-F1
#
_cell.length_a   1.000
_cell.length_b   1.000
_cell.length_c   1.000
_cell.angle_alpha   90.00
_cell.angle_beta   90.00
_cell.angle_gamma   90.00
#
_symmetry.space_group_name_H-M   'P 1'
#
loop_
_entity.id
_entity.type
_entity.pdbx_description
1 polymer ?
#
loop_
_entity_poly.entity_id
_entity_poly.type
_entity_poly.pdbx_seq_one_letter_code
_entity_poly.pdbx_strand_id
1 'polypeptide(L)' 'MNNDSFLSLLAESPFSGLQEHMEVDNKASEALKSFIKSAVESDWKTAKEHRETIVKLEHQADEIKNN' A
#
# COMPACT_ATOMS: atom_id res chain seq x y z
N MET A 1 -15.67 -32.95 -18.42
CA MET A 1 -14.39 -32.43 -18.94
C MET A 1 -14.53 -30.92 -19.14
N ASN A 2 -13.83 -30.17 -18.29
CA ASN A 2 -13.19 -28.88 -18.52
C ASN A 2 -14.07 -27.67 -18.94
N ASN A 3 -14.92 -27.18 -18.03
CA ASN A 3 -15.23 -25.73 -18.00
C ASN A 3 -14.20 -24.95 -17.16
N ASP A 4 -13.43 -25.65 -16.32
CA ASP A 4 -12.40 -25.05 -15.46
C ASP A 4 -11.18 -24.50 -16.23
N SER A 5 -11.10 -24.75 -17.54
CA SER A 5 -9.92 -24.43 -18.36
C SER A 5 -9.95 -23.06 -19.04
N PHE A 6 -11.13 -22.47 -19.27
CA PHE A 6 -11.23 -21.13 -19.90
C PHE A 6 -11.31 -20.02 -18.86
N LEU A 7 -12.08 -20.24 -17.78
CA LEU A 7 -12.19 -19.27 -16.68
C LEU A 7 -10.87 -19.15 -15.89
N SER A 8 -10.05 -20.20 -15.85
CA SER A 8 -8.70 -20.13 -15.27
C SER A 8 -7.69 -19.39 -16.14
N LEU A 9 -7.95 -19.18 -17.44
CA LEU A 9 -7.15 -18.32 -18.32
C LEU A 9 -7.50 -16.83 -18.15
N LEU A 10 -8.71 -16.54 -17.64
CA LEU A 10 -9.10 -15.21 -17.15
C LEU A 10 -8.72 -15.03 -15.67
N ALA A 11 -8.01 -15.99 -15.06
CA ALA A 11 -7.56 -15.88 -13.69
C ALA A 11 -6.59 -14.70 -13.53
N GLU A 12 -6.51 -14.28 -12.27
CA GLU A 12 -5.84 -13.11 -11.74
C GLU A 12 -4.53 -12.73 -12.47
N SER A 13 -4.36 -11.43 -12.73
CA SER A 13 -3.17 -10.89 -13.39
C SER A 13 -1.90 -11.40 -12.71
N PRO A 14 -0.87 -11.87 -13.45
CA PRO A 14 0.40 -12.28 -12.87
C PRO A 14 1.16 -11.11 -12.21
N PHE A 15 0.63 -9.89 -12.33
CA PHE A 15 1.15 -8.67 -11.71
C PHE A 15 0.29 -8.15 -10.55
N SER A 16 -0.73 -8.89 -10.12
CA SER A 16 -1.64 -8.44 -9.04
C SER A 16 -0.88 -8.04 -7.76
N GLY A 17 0.09 -8.84 -7.33
CA GLY A 17 0.94 -8.50 -6.17
C GLY A 17 1.78 -7.23 -6.38
N LEU A 18 2.30 -7.00 -7.59
CA LEU A 18 3.02 -5.77 -7.93
C LEU A 18 2.08 -4.55 -7.90
N GLN A 19 0.86 -4.71 -8.42
CA GLN A 19 -0.16 -3.67 -8.41
C GLN A 19 -0.59 -3.31 -6.99
N GLU A 20 -0.82 -4.31 -6.14
CA GLU A 20 -1.17 -4.11 -4.73
C GLU A 20 -0.03 -3.39 -3.98
N HIS A 21 1.22 -3.80 -4.20
CA HIS A 21 2.39 -3.12 -3.65
C HIS A 21 2.44 -1.64 -4.06
N MET A 22 2.24 -1.34 -5.35
CA MET A 22 2.21 0.03 -5.86
C MET A 22 1.09 0.88 -5.23
N GLU A 23 -0.07 0.29 -4.96
CA GLU A 23 -1.16 0.99 -4.28
C GLU A 23 -0.80 1.36 -2.84
N VAL A 24 -0.12 0.46 -2.12
CA VAL A 24 0.36 0.72 -0.76
C VAL A 24 1.42 1.82 -0.74
N ASP A 25 2.38 1.78 -1.67
CA ASP A 25 3.39 2.84 -1.83
C ASP A 25 2.75 4.21 -2.10
N ASN A 26 1.72 4.25 -2.96
CA ASN A 26 1.01 5.48 -3.26
C ASN A 26 0.29 6.04 -2.02
N LYS A 27 -0.33 5.17 -1.21
CA LYS A 27 -0.93 5.56 0.08
C LYS A 27 0.13 6.09 1.06
N ALA A 28 1.31 5.48 1.10
CA ALA A 28 2.41 5.92 1.97
C ALA A 28 2.92 7.32 1.56
N SER A 29 2.99 7.61 0.26
CA SER A 29 3.35 8.92 -0.28
C SER A 29 2.35 10.02 0.16
N GLU A 30 1.04 9.76 0.08
CA GLU A 30 0.02 10.71 0.56
C GLU A 30 0.06 10.91 2.08
N ALA A 31 0.36 9.85 2.85
CA ALA A 31 0.58 9.96 4.28
C ALA A 31 1.82 10.81 4.62
N LEU A 32 2.90 10.69 3.83
CA LEU A 32 4.11 11.51 3.98
C LEU A 32 3.82 13.00 3.71
N LYS A 33 3.04 13.31 2.68
CA LYS A 33 2.59 14.68 2.41
C LYS A 33 1.83 15.27 3.60
N SER A 34 0.95 14.48 4.22
CA SER A 34 0.20 14.89 5.41
C SER A 34 1.11 15.09 6.63
N PHE A 35 2.06 14.17 6.84
CA PHE A 35 3.09 14.30 7.88
C PHE A 35 3.89 15.61 7.75
N ILE A 36 4.40 15.90 6.55
CA ILE A 36 5.19 17.12 6.31
C ILE A 36 4.35 18.36 6.60
N LYS A 37 3.08 18.38 6.17
CA LYS A 37 2.17 19.49 6.44
C LYS A 37 2.01 19.73 7.95
N SER A 38 1.70 18.68 8.72
CA SER A 38 1.54 18.79 10.18
C SER A 38 2.84 19.21 10.88
N ALA A 39 4.00 18.72 10.41
CA ALA A 39 5.30 19.10 10.94
C ALA A 39 5.62 20.58 10.70
N VAL A 40 5.32 21.09 9.50
CA VAL A 40 5.47 22.53 9.17
C VAL A 40 4.54 23.41 10.02
N GLU A 41 3.33 22.92 10.32
CA GLU A 41 2.36 23.59 11.20
C GLU A 41 2.69 23.42 12.71
N SER A 42 3.77 22.72 13.06
CA SER A 42 4.16 22.37 14.43
C SER A 42 3.13 21.52 15.20
N ASP A 43 2.18 20.90 14.49
CA ASP A 43 1.25 19.92 15.06
C ASP A 43 1.90 18.55 15.13
N TRP A 44 2.80 18.40 16.10
CA TRP A 44 3.57 17.17 16.31
C TRP A 44 2.72 15.98 16.74
N LYS A 45 1.53 16.22 17.31
CA LYS A 45 0.59 15.15 17.66
C LYS A 45 0.07 14.50 16.38
N THR A 46 -0.50 15.29 15.49
CA THR A 46 -1.02 14.82 14.21
C THR A 46 0.10 14.29 13.30
N ALA A 47 1.29 14.92 13.32
CA ALA A 47 2.46 14.40 12.62
C ALA A 47 2.84 12.98 13.10
N LYS A 48 2.79 12.72 14.41
CA LYS A 48 3.06 11.39 14.95
C LYS A 48 2.06 10.34 14.43
N GLU A 49 0.77 10.69 14.38
CA GLU A 49 -0.28 9.81 13.85
C GLU A 49 -0.07 9.49 12.36
N HIS A 50 0.32 10.48 11.55
CA HIS A 50 0.69 10.25 10.16
C HIS A 50 1.93 9.37 10.03
N ARG A 51 2.96 9.56 10.87
CA ARG A 51 4.15 8.69 10.89
C ARG A 51 3.80 7.24 11.21
N GLU A 52 2.94 7.01 12.21
CA GLU A 52 2.48 5.66 12.55
C GLU A 52 1.73 5.00 11.40
N THR A 53 0.97 5.79 10.63
CA THR A 53 0.31 5.33 9.40
C THR A 53 1.34 4.93 8.33
N ILE A 54 2.38 5.74 8.12
CA ILE A 54 3.47 5.42 7.17
C ILE A 54 4.15 4.09 7.53
N VAL A 55 4.47 3.87 8.82
CA VAL A 55 5.09 2.62 9.28
C VAL A 55 4.18 1.41 9.04
N LYS A 56 2.86 1.56 9.28
CA LYS A 56 1.91 0.48 8.99
C LYS A 56 1.86 0.14 7.50
N LEU A 57 1.86 1.15 6.64
CA LEU A 57 1.85 0.97 5.19
C LEU A 57 3.16 0.33 4.69
N GLU A 58 4.30 0.69 5.29
CA GLU A 58 5.58 0.07 4.98
C GLU A 58 5.60 -1.42 5.33
N HIS A 59 5.12 -1.82 6.52
CA HIS A 59 4.99 -3.22 6.87
C HIS A 59 4.03 -3.97 5.92
N GLN A 60 2.91 -3.36 5.52
CA GLN A 60 1.99 -3.95 4.55
C GLN A 60 2.64 -4.16 3.18
N ALA A 61 3.43 -3.20 2.71
CA ALA A 61 4.17 -3.34 1.45
C ALA A 61 5.20 -4.48 1.54
N ASP A 62 5.87 -4.64 2.68
CA ASP A 62 6.82 -5.72 2.91
C ASP A 62 6.13 -7.10 2.97
N GLU A 63 4.95 -7.20 3.57
CA GLU A 63 4.13 -8.42 3.53
C GLU A 63 3.76 -8.82 2.10
N ILE A 64 3.39 -7.86 1.24
CA ILE A 64 3.07 -8.12 -0.17
C ILE A 64 4.31 -8.60 -0.94
N LYS A 65 5.51 -8.09 -0.65
CA LYS A 65 6.75 -8.57 -1.29
C LYS A 65 7.07 -10.03 -0.97
N ASN A 66 6.60 -10.53 0.18
CA ASN A 66 6.91 -11.85 0.71
C ASN A 66 5.84 -12.91 0.37
N ASN A 67 4.77 -12.53 -0.35
CA ASN A 67 3.71 -13.41 -0.87
C ASN A 67 3.93 -13.78 -2.34
#